data_AF-A0A0C6FE56-F1
#
_entry.id   AF-A0A0C6FE56-F1
#
_cell.length_a   1.000
_cell.length_b   1.000
_cell.length_c   1.000
_cell.angle_alpha   90.00
_cell.angle_beta   90.00
_cell.angle_gamma   90.00
#
_symmetry.space_group_name_H-M   'P 1'
#
loop_
_entity.id
_entity.type
_entity.pdbx_description
1 polymer ?
#
loop_
_entity_poly.entity_id
_entity_poly.type
_entity_poly.pdbx_seq_one_letter_code
_entity_poly.pdbx_strand_id
1 'polypeptide(L)'
;MAILGTAPLGISLPNDVFLSHAEWWNENSRFVLVRFRRRGEMMDLGLRFDLDKLTFLDDTGDPEADQVLQSTSSRISEAVFDTKAA
;
A
#
# COMPACT_ATOMS: atom_id res chain seq x y z
N MET A 1 -3.55 -5.68 -17.67
CA MET A 1 -2.38 -6.10 -16.88
C MET A 1 -2.91 -7.10 -15.85
N ALA A 2 -2.41 -8.34 -15.81
CA ALA A 2 -2.94 -9.35 -14.89
C ALA A 2 -2.28 -9.20 -13.51
N ILE A 3 -3.08 -9.15 -12.45
CA ILE A 3 -2.62 -9.16 -11.06
C ILE A 3 -2.35 -10.62 -10.69
N LEU A 4 -1.19 -10.92 -10.12
CA LEU A 4 -0.84 -12.29 -9.69
C LEU A 4 -1.11 -12.52 -8.20
N GLY A 5 -1.00 -11.47 -7.37
CA GLY A 5 -1.25 -11.60 -5.95
C GLY A 5 -1.76 -10.32 -5.30
N THR A 6 -2.44 -10.52 -4.17
CA THR A 6 -2.98 -9.45 -3.33
C THR A 6 -2.73 -9.76 -1.86
N ALA A 7 -2.27 -8.80 -1.08
CA ALA A 7 -2.16 -8.91 0.38
C ALA A 7 -3.18 -7.99 1.06
N PRO A 8 -4.06 -8.50 1.94
CA PRO A 8 -4.95 -7.64 2.71
C PRO A 8 -4.12 -6.78 3.68
N LEU A 9 -4.43 -5.48 3.75
CA LEU A 9 -3.78 -4.55 4.68
C LEU A 9 -4.68 -4.20 5.85
N GLY A 10 -5.91 -3.74 5.56
CA GLY A 10 -6.88 -3.38 6.59
C GLY A 10 -6.41 -2.28 7.55
N ILE A 11 -5.60 -1.33 7.07
CA ILE A 11 -4.96 -0.31 7.91
C ILE A 11 -5.77 0.98 7.85
N SER A 12 -6.33 1.40 8.99
CA SER A 12 -6.92 2.73 9.15
C SER A 12 -5.87 3.76 9.53
N LEU A 13 -5.87 4.88 8.83
CA LEU A 13 -5.02 6.04 9.05
C LEU A 13 -5.88 7.25 9.45
N PRO A 14 -5.28 8.29 10.07
CA PRO A 14 -5.89 9.62 10.19
C PRO A 14 -6.52 10.16 8.89
N ASN A 15 -7.39 11.16 9.04
CA ASN A 15 -8.03 11.89 7.92
C ASN A 15 -8.86 11.00 6.97
N ASP A 16 -9.52 9.98 7.53
CA ASP A 16 -10.40 9.03 6.82
C ASP A 16 -9.70 8.27 5.68
N VAL A 17 -8.40 8.00 5.84
CA VAL A 17 -7.64 7.18 4.90
C VAL A 17 -7.63 5.72 5.37
N PHE A 18 -7.93 4.79 4.48
CA PHE A 18 -7.91 3.35 4.78
C PHE A 18 -7.18 2.59 3.69
N LEU A 19 -6.09 1.92 4.03
CA LEU A 19 -5.35 1.04 3.12
C LEU A 19 -6.05 -0.32 3.06
N SER A 20 -6.58 -0.69 1.89
CA SER A 20 -7.38 -1.90 1.74
C SER A 20 -6.49 -3.12 1.54
N HIS A 21 -5.67 -3.10 0.50
CA HIS A 21 -4.83 -4.22 0.09
C HIS A 21 -3.69 -3.73 -0.79
N ALA A 22 -2.62 -4.53 -0.86
CA ALA A 22 -1.54 -4.36 -1.81
C ALA A 22 -1.71 -5.33 -2.98
N GLU A 23 -1.38 -4.90 -4.20
CA GLU A 23 -1.44 -5.70 -5.43
C GLU A 23 -0.03 -5.82 -6.03
N TRP A 24 0.31 -6.98 -6.60
CA TRP A 24 1.54 -7.14 -7.38
C TRP A 24 1.34 -7.97 -8.64
N TRP A 25 2.25 -7.76 -9.59
CA TRP A 25 2.20 -8.42 -10.89
C TRP A 25 2.89 -9.79 -10.88
N ASN A 26 3.96 -9.97 -10.13
CA ASN A 26 4.60 -11.28 -9.98
C ASN A 26 5.26 -11.46 -8.62
N GLU A 27 5.60 -12.70 -8.27
CA GLU A 27 6.20 -13.05 -6.97
C GLU A 27 7.48 -12.25 -6.69
N ASN A 28 8.26 -11.96 -7.73
CA ASN A 28 9.51 -11.19 -7.67
C ASN A 28 9.31 -9.66 -7.71
N SER A 29 8.07 -9.18 -7.66
CA SER A 29 7.79 -7.74 -7.73
C SER A 29 8.29 -7.06 -6.46
N ARG A 30 9.25 -6.16 -6.65
CA ARG A 30 9.80 -5.27 -5.61
C ARG A 30 8.88 -4.09 -5.29
N PHE A 31 8.00 -3.75 -6.23
CA PHE A 31 7.00 -2.71 -6.09
C PHE A 31 5.63 -3.35 -5.97
N VAL A 32 4.82 -2.83 -5.05
CA VAL A 32 3.41 -3.17 -4.92
C VAL A 32 2.57 -1.93 -5.11
N LEU A 33 1.34 -2.11 -5.60
CA LEU A 33 0.35 -1.05 -5.66
C LEU A 33 -0.56 -1.16 -4.45
N VAL A 34 -0.48 -0.19 -3.54
CA VAL A 34 -1.33 -0.09 -2.36
C VAL A 34 -2.63 0.60 -2.74
N ARG A 35 -3.74 -0.13 -2.63
CA ARG A 35 -5.09 0.41 -2.80
C ARG A 35 -5.56 1.05 -1.51
N PHE A 36 -6.21 2.20 -1.63
CA PHE A 36 -6.70 2.93 -0.47
C PHE A 36 -8.04 3.61 -0.73
N ARG A 37 -8.75 3.85 0.37
CA ARG A 37 -9.93 4.71 0.43
C ARG A 37 -9.58 6.01 1.10
N ARG A 38 -10.19 7.10 0.66
CA ARG A 38 -10.16 8.39 1.35
C ARG A 38 -11.59 8.89 1.49
N ARG A 39 -12.02 9.25 2.71
CA ARG A 39 -13.40 9.72 2.98
C ARG A 39 -14.48 8.75 2.46
N GLY A 40 -14.20 7.45 2.57
CA GLY A 40 -15.12 6.39 2.14
C GLY A 40 -15.08 6.04 0.65
N GLU A 41 -14.39 6.82 -0.18
CA GLU A 41 -14.29 6.57 -1.63
C GLU A 41 -13.01 5.78 -1.95
N MET A 42 -13.14 4.75 -2.80
CA MET A 42 -11.98 4.05 -3.36
C MET A 42 -11.28 4.97 -4.35
N MET A 43 -9.97 5.14 -4.19
CA MET A 43 -9.19 5.91 -5.14
C MET A 43 -8.86 5.05 -6.37
N ASP A 44 -9.12 5.60 -7.56
CA ASP A 44 -8.89 4.92 -8.83
C ASP A 44 -7.40 4.55 -9.00
N LEU A 45 -6.52 5.44 -8.53
CA LEU A 45 -5.08 5.25 -8.51
C LEU A 45 -4.63 4.74 -7.13
N GLY A 46 -3.83 3.68 -7.13
CA GLY A 46 -3.14 3.23 -5.93
C GLY A 46 -1.78 3.91 -5.76
N LEU A 47 -1.19 3.76 -4.58
CA LEU A 47 0.15 4.28 -4.26
C LEU A 47 1.20 3.19 -4.49
N ARG A 48 2.28 3.52 -5.18
CA ARG A 48 3.41 2.61 -5.40
C ARG A 48 4.26 2.57 -4.15
N PHE A 49 4.44 1.37 -3.62
CA PHE A 49 5.26 1.10 -2.46
C PHE A 49 6.46 0.23 -2.84
N ASP A 50 7.66 0.69 -2.51
CA ASP A 50 8.93 -0.02 -2.68
C ASP A 50 9.17 -0.93 -1.46
N LEU A 51 9.12 -2.24 -1.67
CA LEU A 51 9.31 -3.24 -0.61
C LEU A 51 10.76 -3.28 -0.09
N ASP A 52 11.74 -2.93 -0.92
CA ASP A 52 13.15 -2.98 -0.52
C ASP A 52 13.50 -1.76 0.33
N LYS A 53 12.95 -0.59 -0.03
CA LYS A 53 13.23 0.68 0.65
C LYS A 53 12.22 1.03 1.74
N LEU A 54 11.11 0.30 1.82
CA LEU A 54 10.01 0.54 2.75
C LEU A 54 9.49 1.98 2.64
N THR A 55 9.18 2.42 1.42
CA THR A 55 8.75 3.80 1.17
C THR A 55 7.77 3.90 0.01
N PHE A 56 6.91 4.91 0.08
CA PHE A 56 6.02 5.27 -1.01
C PHE A 56 6.76 6.12 -2.04
N LEU A 57 6.53 5.82 -3.33
CA LEU A 57 7.11 6.59 -4.44
C LEU A 57 6.16 7.70 -4.93
N ASP A 58 4.93 7.70 -4.44
CA ASP A 58 3.90 8.65 -4.78
C ASP A 58 3.65 9.59 -3.60
N ASP A 59 3.44 10.86 -3.92
CA ASP A 59 3.05 11.92 -3.00
C ASP A 59 1.52 12.07 -3.06
N THR A 60 0.85 12.17 -1.92
CA THR A 60 -0.62 12.31 -1.87
C THR A 60 -1.10 13.75 -2.03
N GLY A 61 -0.18 14.71 -2.14
CA GLY A 61 -0.41 16.15 -2.13
C GLY A 61 -0.68 16.71 -0.72
N ASP A 62 -0.54 15.88 0.31
CA ASP A 62 -0.90 16.16 1.69
C ASP A 62 0.22 15.68 2.64
N PRO A 63 1.08 16.60 3.11
CA PRO A 63 2.26 16.24 3.91
C PRO A 63 1.94 15.47 5.20
N GLU A 64 0.78 15.70 5.81
CA GLU A 64 0.36 14.98 7.01
C GLU A 64 0.00 13.53 6.65
N ALA A 65 -0.76 13.34 5.56
CA ALA A 65 -1.10 12.02 5.05
C ALA A 65 0.16 11.24 4.62
N ASP A 66 1.12 11.89 3.97
CA ASP A 66 2.38 11.26 3.55
C ASP A 66 3.23 10.81 4.74
N GLN A 67 3.32 11.63 5.80
CA GLN A 67 4.05 11.27 7.01
C GLN A 67 3.41 10.05 7.70
N VAL A 68 2.08 10.04 7.76
CA VAL A 68 1.29 8.94 8.32
C VAL A 68 1.45 7.68 7.47
N LEU A 69 1.36 7.77 6.15
CA LEU A 69 1.60 6.66 5.22
C LEU A 69 2.99 6.06 5.45
N GLN A 70 4.02 6.91 5.50
CA GLN A 70 5.39 6.48 5.71
C GLN A 70 5.57 5.76 7.05
N SER A 71 4.85 6.17 8.11
CA SER A 71 4.87 5.48 9.41
C SER A 71 4.28 4.06 9.39
N THR A 72 3.48 3.73 8.36
CA THR A 72 2.86 2.41 8.21
C THR A 72 3.61 1.46 7.29
N SER A 73 4.70 1.91 6.67
CA SER A 73 5.51 1.16 5.70
C SER A 73 5.90 -0.24 6.18
N SER A 74 6.37 -0.38 7.43
CA SER A 74 6.79 -1.68 7.97
C SER A 74 5.64 -2.69 8.06
N ARG A 75 4.44 -2.23 8.38
CA ARG A 75 3.24 -3.09 8.46
C ARG A 75 2.79 -3.56 7.07
N ILE A 76 2.94 -2.70 6.07
CA ILE A 76 2.63 -3.05 4.68
C ILE A 76 3.60 -4.11 4.18
N SER A 77 4.91 -3.94 4.41
CA SER A 77 5.89 -4.95 3.99
C SER A 77 5.68 -6.28 4.66
N GLU A 78 5.37 -6.30 5.96
CA GLU A 78 5.09 -7.53 6.72
C GLU A 78 3.91 -8.28 6.11
N ALA A 79 2.77 -7.61 5.90
CA ALA A 79 1.58 -8.22 5.30
C ALA A 79 1.85 -8.78 3.89
N VAL A 80 2.64 -8.06 3.08
CA VAL A 80 2.99 -8.53 1.73
C VAL A 80 3.91 -9.75 1.79
N PHE A 81 4.95 -9.73 2.63
CA PHE A 81 5.89 -10.86 2.73
C PHE A 81 5.23 -12.10 3.30
N ASP A 82 4.39 -11.96 4.33
CA ASP A 82 3.62 -13.06 4.90
C ASP A 82 2.72 -13.70 3.84
N THR A 83 2.04 -12.87 3.04
CA THR A 83 1.18 -13.37 1.96
C THR A 83 1.97 -14.05 0.84
N LYS A 84 3.17 -13.54 0.50
CA LYS A 84 4.03 -14.17 -0.52
C LYS A 84 4.66 -15.48 -0.05
N ALA A 85 4.76 -15.70 1.26
CA ALA A 85 5.34 -16.91 1.85
C ALA A 85 4.32 -18.04 2.06
N ALA A 86 3.02 -17.74 1.96
CA ALA A 86 1.90 -18.68 2.12
C ALA A 86 1.54 -19.37 0.79
#